data_AF-A0A525C0G7-F1
#
_entry.id   AF-A0A525C0G7-F1
#
_cell.length_a   1.000
_cell.length_b   1.000
_cell.length_c   1.000
_cell.angle_alpha   90.00
_cell.angle_beta   90.00
_cell.angle_gamma   90.00
#
_symmetry.space_group_name_H-M   'P 1'
#
loop_
_entity.id
_entity.type
_entity.pdbx_description
1 polymer ?
#
loop_
_entity_poly.entity_id
_entity_poly.type
_entity_poly.pdbx_seq_one_letter_code
_entity_poly.pdbx_strand_id
1 'polypeptide(L)'
;MFFSLSKIIWFFLQPLTFLLTLMLLGLILRSLKWKKLAFLFYAPAIVLLITLHIYPLGDHILFPLENRFHKPDKLPEKIDGIIILGGSIETTVSSQRGSPELNNAAERVTTGFSLAQQYPEAKVIFTGGLGRLANRDKGIIS
;
A
#
# COMPACT_ATOMS: atom_id res chain seq x y z
N MET A 1 8.48 -26.13 6.14
CA MET A 1 7.09 -26.30 5.67
C MET A 1 6.13 -25.20 6.17
N PHE A 2 6.28 -24.71 7.40
CA PHE A 2 5.44 -23.63 7.96
C PHE A 2 5.41 -22.33 7.12
N PHE A 3 6.56 -21.86 6.62
CA PHE A 3 6.65 -20.62 5.83
C PHE A 3 5.88 -20.69 4.49
N SER A 4 5.92 -21.83 3.81
CA SER A 4 5.18 -22.01 2.56
C SER A 4 3.67 -22.12 2.83
N LEU A 5 3.30 -22.84 3.89
CA LEU A 5 1.90 -23.02 4.27
C LEU A 5 1.27 -21.71 4.75
N SER A 6 2.01 -20.89 5.52
CA SER A 6 1.55 -19.58 5.98
C SER A 6 1.33 -18.62 4.81
N LYS A 7 2.16 -18.66 3.75
CA LYS A 7 1.94 -17.85 2.54
C LYS A 7 0.68 -18.24 1.78
N ILE A 8 0.41 -19.53 1.66
CA ILE A 8 -0.80 -20.02 0.97
C ILE A 8 -2.04 -19.63 1.78
N ILE A 9 -2.02 -19.86 3.10
CA ILE A 9 -3.12 -19.44 3.98
C ILE A 9 -3.31 -17.92 3.89
N TRP A 10 -2.22 -17.14 3.92
CA TRP A 10 -2.28 -15.68 3.80
C TRP A 10 -2.87 -15.23 2.47
N PHE A 11 -2.53 -15.92 1.38
CA PHE A 11 -3.09 -15.64 0.05
C PHE A 11 -4.61 -15.83 0.04
N PHE A 12 -5.14 -16.90 0.62
CA PHE A 12 -6.59 -17.13 0.72
C PHE A 12 -7.28 -16.20 1.72
N LEU A 13 -6.56 -15.68 2.71
CA LEU A 13 -7.08 -14.70 3.67
C LEU A 13 -7.08 -13.26 3.14
N GLN A 14 -6.46 -12.99 1.99
CA GLN A 14 -6.58 -11.68 1.35
C GLN A 14 -8.07 -11.41 1.04
N PRO A 15 -8.59 -10.20 1.33
CA PRO A 15 -10.03 -9.92 1.23
C PRO A 15 -10.63 -10.32 -0.12
N LEU A 16 -9.94 -10.00 -1.22
CA LEU A 16 -10.41 -10.31 -2.56
C LEU A 16 -10.37 -11.82 -2.86
N THR A 17 -9.28 -12.49 -2.54
CA THR A 17 -9.12 -13.94 -2.76
C THR A 17 -10.10 -14.74 -1.91
N PHE A 18 -10.36 -14.30 -0.67
CA PHE A 18 -11.34 -14.91 0.22
C PHE A 18 -12.75 -14.83 -0.38
N LEU A 19 -13.15 -13.64 -0.87
CA LEU A 19 -14.44 -13.44 -1.55
C LEU A 19 -14.58 -14.34 -2.77
N LEU A 20 -13.55 -14.39 -3.63
CA LEU A 20 -13.55 -15.26 -4.81
C LEU A 20 -13.67 -16.74 -4.43
N THR A 21 -12.98 -17.15 -3.36
CA THR A 21 -13.05 -18.53 -2.84
C THR A 21 -14.46 -18.87 -2.36
N LEU A 22 -15.12 -17.98 -1.62
CA LEU A 22 -16.52 -18.16 -1.19
C LEU A 22 -17.48 -18.28 -2.38
N MET A 23 -17.30 -17.43 -3.41
CA MET A 23 -18.15 -17.48 -4.61
C MET A 23 -17.95 -18.78 -5.40
N LEU A 24 -16.70 -19.25 -5.54
CA LEU A 24 -16.39 -20.52 -6.21
C LEU A 24 -16.98 -21.71 -5.45
N LEU A 25 -16.85 -21.73 -4.12
CA LEU A 25 -17.46 -22.78 -3.29
C LEU A 25 -19.00 -22.76 -3.42
N GLY A 26 -19.63 -21.58 -3.38
CA GLY A 26 -21.06 -21.45 -3.64
C GLY A 26 -21.47 -22.01 -5.00
N LEU A 27 -20.64 -21.81 -6.04
CA LEU A 27 -20.92 -22.29 -7.40
C LEU A 27 -20.84 -23.81 -7.48
N ILE A 28 -19.82 -24.41 -6.87
CA ILE A 28 -19.65 -25.87 -6.79
C ILE A 28 -20.86 -26.46 -6.06
N LEU A 29 -21.21 -25.93 -4.88
CA LEU A 29 -22.35 -26.42 -4.08
C LEU A 29 -23.69 -26.29 -4.81
N ARG A 30 -23.87 -25.22 -5.59
CA ARG A 30 -25.05 -25.05 -6.45
C ARG A 30 -25.11 -26.13 -7.52
N SER A 31 -23.99 -26.47 -8.15
CA SER A 31 -23.88 -27.55 -9.14
C SER A 31 -24.18 -28.93 -8.55
N LEU A 32 -23.83 -29.16 -7.28
CA LEU A 32 -24.24 -30.37 -6.52
C LEU A 32 -25.72 -30.34 -6.07
N LYS A 33 -26.52 -29.38 -6.53
CA LYS A 33 -27.94 -29.15 -6.16
C LYS A 33 -28.15 -28.80 -4.68
N TRP A 34 -27.10 -28.47 -3.93
CA TRP A 34 -27.17 -28.05 -2.52
C TRP A 34 -27.45 -26.55 -2.39
N LYS A 35 -28.59 -26.11 -2.95
CA LYS A 35 -28.94 -24.68 -3.11
C LYS A 35 -28.95 -23.92 -1.78
N LYS A 36 -29.45 -24.53 -0.69
CA LYS A 36 -29.47 -23.92 0.64
C LYS A 36 -28.06 -23.66 1.16
N LEU A 37 -27.14 -24.59 0.95
CA LEU A 37 -25.76 -24.44 1.38
C LEU A 37 -25.02 -23.43 0.49
N ALA A 38 -25.24 -23.43 -0.82
CA ALA A 38 -24.67 -22.42 -1.72
C ALA A 38 -25.06 -20.98 -1.31
N PHE A 39 -26.30 -20.77 -0.87
CA PHE A 39 -26.75 -19.45 -0.38
C PHE A 39 -25.96 -18.99 0.86
N LEU A 40 -25.58 -19.92 1.73
CA LEU A 40 -24.77 -19.62 2.92
C LEU A 40 -23.36 -19.10 2.57
N PHE A 41 -22.84 -19.42 1.38
CA PHE A 41 -21.56 -18.89 0.89
C PHE A 41 -21.73 -17.58 0.13
N TYR A 42 -22.78 -17.46 -0.70
CA TYR A 42 -23.01 -16.25 -1.49
C TYR A 42 -23.47 -15.05 -0.65
N ALA A 43 -24.36 -15.26 0.32
CA ALA A 43 -24.88 -14.17 1.15
C ALA A 43 -23.77 -13.39 1.87
N PRO A 44 -22.86 -14.01 2.65
CA PRO A 44 -21.77 -13.28 3.29
C PRO A 44 -20.77 -12.71 2.28
N ALA A 45 -20.50 -13.39 1.17
CA ALA A 45 -19.60 -12.86 0.13
C ALA A 45 -20.14 -11.56 -0.49
N ILE A 46 -21.44 -11.51 -0.79
CA ILE A 46 -22.08 -10.30 -1.34
C ILE A 46 -22.10 -9.18 -0.31
N VAL A 47 -22.47 -9.47 0.94
CA VAL A 47 -22.47 -8.47 2.03
C VAL A 47 -21.06 -7.91 2.23
N LEU A 48 -20.05 -8.78 2.34
CA LEU A 48 -18.66 -8.36 2.50
C LEU A 48 -18.19 -7.53 1.30
N LEU A 49 -18.50 -7.95 0.07
CA LEU A 49 -18.16 -7.19 -1.13
C LEU A 49 -18.78 -5.79 -1.10
N ILE A 50 -20.08 -5.68 -0.83
CA ILE A 50 -20.77 -4.38 -0.74
C ILE A 50 -20.14 -3.52 0.36
N THR A 51 -19.89 -4.08 1.55
CA THR A 51 -19.29 -3.32 2.65
C THR A 51 -17.89 -2.84 2.33
N LEU A 52 -17.04 -3.68 1.73
CA LEU A 52 -15.66 -3.32 1.36
C LEU A 52 -15.61 -2.33 0.18
N HIS A 53 -16.62 -2.32 -0.69
CA HIS A 53 -16.66 -1.40 -1.82
C HIS A 53 -17.22 -0.03 -1.44
N ILE A 54 -18.26 0.01 -0.61
CA ILE A 54 -18.94 1.25 -0.24
C ILE A 54 -18.25 1.93 0.94
N TYR A 55 -17.72 1.16 1.89
CA TYR A 55 -17.13 1.69 3.11
C TYR A 55 -15.61 1.68 3.01
N PRO A 56 -14.94 2.86 3.06
CA PRO A 56 -13.48 2.94 3.07
C PRO A 56 -12.94 2.52 4.44
N LEU A 57 -13.06 1.23 4.75
CA LEU A 57 -12.67 0.64 6.04
C LEU A 57 -11.19 0.92 6.35
N GLY A 58 -10.34 0.92 5.33
CA GLY A 58 -8.92 1.24 5.46
C GLY A 58 -8.71 2.65 6.01
N ASP A 59 -9.32 3.65 5.37
CA ASP A 59 -9.17 5.05 5.76
C ASP A 59 -9.75 5.31 7.15
N HIS A 60 -10.89 4.70 7.49
CA HIS A 60 -11.48 4.82 8.82
C HIS A 60 -10.63 4.21 9.94
N ILE A 61 -9.91 3.12 9.66
CA ILE A 61 -8.98 2.51 10.62
C ILE A 61 -7.69 3.33 10.72
N LEU A 62 -7.21 3.88 9.60
CA LEU A 62 -5.98 4.67 9.54
C LEU A 62 -6.15 6.06 10.15
N PHE A 63 -7.26 6.73 9.92
CA PHE A 63 -7.53 8.10 10.40
C PHE A 63 -7.25 8.33 11.90
N PRO A 64 -7.74 7.49 12.84
CA PRO A 64 -7.41 7.66 14.26
C PRO A 64 -5.93 7.37 14.58
N LEU A 65 -5.28 6.49 13.81
CA LEU A 65 -3.85 6.19 13.97
C LEU A 65 -2.99 7.36 13.49
N GLU A 66 -3.39 8.02 12.39
CA GLU A 66 -2.73 9.21 11.86
C GLU A 66 -2.91 10.40 12.79
N ASN A 67 -4.13 10.65 13.27
CA ASN A 67 -4.42 11.76 14.19
C ASN A 67 -3.79 11.61 15.58
N ARG A 68 -3.25 10.43 15.91
CA ARG A 68 -2.46 10.26 17.13
C ARG A 68 -1.16 11.08 17.10
N PHE A 69 -0.66 11.40 15.90
CA PHE A 69 0.53 12.20 15.70
C PHE A 69 0.16 13.51 14.99
N HIS A 70 -0.08 14.56 15.79
CA HIS A 70 -0.36 15.88 15.25
C HIS A 70 0.84 16.41 14.45
N LYS A 71 0.56 16.96 13.27
CA LYS A 71 1.55 17.73 12.51
C LYS A 71 1.90 19.00 13.30
N PRO A 72 3.18 19.42 13.37
CA PRO A 72 3.54 20.66 14.04
C PRO A 72 2.89 21.86 13.37
N ASP A 73 2.19 22.71 14.13
CA ASP A 73 1.54 23.94 13.61
C ASP A 73 2.53 24.97 13.08
N LYS A 74 3.78 24.94 13.59
CA LYS A 74 4.89 25.75 13.12
C LYS A 74 6.12 24.88 12.95
N LEU A 75 6.74 25.00 11.78
CA LEU A 75 8.04 24.41 11.53
C LEU A 75 9.12 25.22 12.27
N PRO A 76 10.19 24.57 12.77
CA PRO A 76 11.31 25.28 13.39
C PRO A 76 11.96 26.27 12.42
N GLU A 77 12.49 27.39 12.93
CA GLU A 77 13.23 28.35 12.09
C GLU A 77 14.52 27.74 11.51
N LYS A 78 15.07 26.72 12.15
CA LYS A 78 16.24 25.96 11.68
C LYS A 78 16.01 24.47 11.83
N ILE A 79 16.37 23.72 10.80
CA ILE A 79 16.41 22.26 10.80
C ILE A 79 17.77 21.81 10.25
N ASP A 80 18.40 20.83 10.90
CA ASP A 80 19.72 20.34 10.51
C ASP A 80 19.65 19.30 9.38
N GLY A 81 18.49 18.68 9.20
CA GLY A 81 18.28 17.68 8.17
C GLY A 81 16.81 17.33 7.90
N ILE A 82 16.56 16.88 6.68
CA ILE A 82 15.26 16.46 6.16
C ILE A 82 15.40 14.99 5.76
N ILE A 83 14.58 14.11 6.35
CA ILE A 83 14.55 12.69 6.00
C ILE A 83 13.29 12.42 5.17
N ILE A 84 13.47 12.07 3.90
CA ILE A 84 12.39 11.70 3.00
C ILE A 84 12.29 10.17 2.98
N LEU A 85 11.16 9.66 3.46
CA LEU A 85 10.88 8.23 3.47
C LEU A 85 10.61 7.72 2.05
N GLY A 86 11.25 6.61 1.70
CA GLY A 86 11.08 5.93 0.42
C GLY A 86 9.69 5.37 0.16
N GLY A 87 9.50 4.81 -1.04
CA GLY A 87 8.25 4.15 -1.45
C GLY A 87 7.28 5.03 -2.25
N SER A 88 7.66 6.28 -2.53
CA SER A 88 6.89 7.22 -3.37
C SER A 88 7.05 7.01 -4.87
N ILE A 89 8.02 6.18 -5.29
CA ILE A 89 8.33 5.91 -6.70
C ILE A 89 7.80 4.53 -7.06
N GLU A 90 6.97 4.48 -8.10
CA GLU A 90 6.46 3.24 -8.67
C GLU A 90 7.53 2.57 -9.54
N THR A 91 8.24 1.61 -8.95
CA THR A 91 9.42 0.99 -9.58
C THR A 91 9.08 0.16 -10.83
N THR A 92 7.87 -0.42 -10.89
CA THR A 92 7.43 -1.24 -12.04
C THR A 92 7.22 -0.38 -13.28
N VAL A 93 6.42 0.68 -13.14
CA VAL A 93 6.07 1.58 -14.26
C VAL A 93 7.26 2.47 -14.63
N SER A 94 8.02 2.95 -13.64
CA SER A 94 9.20 3.78 -13.89
C SER A 94 10.27 3.05 -14.71
N SER A 95 10.47 1.75 -14.46
CA SER A 95 11.39 0.91 -15.25
C SER A 95 10.96 0.70 -16.70
N GLN A 96 9.66 0.80 -16.99
CA GLN A 96 9.10 0.62 -18.33
C GLN A 96 9.06 1.92 -19.13
N ARG A 97 8.86 3.07 -18.47
CA ARG A 97 8.73 4.39 -19.12
C ARG A 97 10.01 5.21 -19.13
N GLY A 98 11.06 4.78 -18.43
CA GLY A 98 12.32 5.51 -18.32
C GLY A 98 12.21 6.86 -17.59
N SER A 99 11.08 7.10 -16.92
CA SER A 99 10.78 8.31 -16.15
C SER A 99 10.33 7.93 -14.74
N PRO A 100 10.67 8.68 -13.69
CA PRO A 100 10.16 8.45 -12.34
C PRO A 100 8.65 8.64 -12.30
N GLU A 101 7.90 7.56 -12.03
CA GLU A 101 6.46 7.62 -11.82
C GLU A 101 6.21 7.63 -10.32
N LEU A 102 5.42 8.60 -9.84
CA LEU A 102 5.08 8.70 -8.43
C LEU A 102 3.75 7.99 -8.15
N ASN A 103 3.63 7.35 -6.98
CA ASN A 103 2.39 6.71 -6.54
C ASN A 103 1.65 7.59 -5.51
N ASN A 104 0.68 7.01 -4.79
CA ASN A 104 -0.08 7.72 -3.74
C ASN A 104 0.80 8.30 -2.61
N ALA A 105 2.08 7.96 -2.53
CA ALA A 105 3.06 8.57 -1.63
C ALA A 105 3.88 9.71 -2.26
N ALA A 106 3.51 10.20 -3.44
CA ALA A 106 4.12 11.35 -4.13
C ALA A 106 4.27 12.58 -3.22
N GLU A 107 3.27 12.82 -2.37
CA GLU A 107 3.24 13.92 -1.40
C GLU A 107 4.51 13.99 -0.55
N ARG A 108 5.11 12.85 -0.20
CA ARG A 108 6.32 12.80 0.65
C ARG A 108 7.53 13.38 -0.07
N VAL A 109 7.65 13.11 -1.37
CA VAL A 109 8.75 13.63 -2.20
C VAL A 109 8.53 15.10 -2.52
N THR A 110 7.31 15.49 -2.89
CA THR A 110 7.00 16.89 -3.21
C THR A 110 7.12 17.79 -1.99
N THR A 111 6.63 17.34 -0.82
CA THR A 111 6.79 18.06 0.45
C THR A 111 8.25 18.12 0.88
N GLY A 112 8.99 17.01 0.75
CA GLY A 112 10.42 16.99 1.04
C GLY A 112 11.22 17.95 0.15
N PHE A 113 10.87 18.05 -1.13
CA PHE A 113 11.46 19.02 -2.06
C PHE A 113 11.10 20.47 -1.69
N SER A 114 9.84 20.73 -1.33
CA SER A 114 9.41 22.06 -0.85
C SER A 114 10.17 22.48 0.41
N LEU A 115 10.37 21.55 1.35
CA LEU A 115 11.14 21.81 2.57
C LEU A 115 12.63 22.01 2.26
N ALA A 116 13.20 21.28 1.31
CA ALA A 116 14.59 21.46 0.90
C ALA A 116 14.85 22.86 0.29
N GLN A 117 13.88 23.40 -0.46
CA GLN A 117 13.95 24.79 -0.94
C GLN A 117 13.80 25.81 0.19
N GLN A 118 12.94 25.55 1.17
CA GLN A 118 12.73 26.43 2.32
C GLN A 118 13.93 26.44 3.28
N TYR A 119 14.67 25.33 3.39
CA TYR A 119 15.82 25.16 4.27
C TYR A 119 17.06 24.71 3.48
N PRO A 120 17.71 25.62 2.73
CA PRO A 120 18.83 25.28 1.85
C PRO A 120 20.07 24.75 2.60
N GLU A 121 20.22 25.08 3.88
CA GLU A 121 21.33 24.63 4.75
C GLU A 121 21.09 23.22 5.34
N ALA A 122 19.89 22.65 5.20
CA ALA A 122 19.53 21.37 5.81
C ALA A 122 20.02 20.19 4.97
N LYS A 123 20.57 19.15 5.62
CA LYS A 123 20.98 17.92 4.92
C LYS A 123 19.76 17.08 4.53
N VAL A 124 19.55 16.86 3.24
CA VAL A 124 18.46 16.02 2.73
C VAL A 124 18.93 14.57 2.59
N ILE A 125 18.24 13.64 3.24
CA ILE A 125 18.50 12.19 3.19
C ILE A 125 17.25 11.48 2.65
N PHE A 126 17.39 10.75 1.55
CA PHE A 126 16.33 9.90 1.01
C PHE A 126 16.56 8.44 1.42
N THR A 127 15.59 7.82 2.10
CA THR A 127 15.75 6.45 2.65
C THR A 127 15.13 5.35 1.78
N GLY A 128 14.75 5.67 0.54
CA GLY A 128 14.18 4.72 -0.41
C GLY A 128 15.22 4.09 -1.36
N GLY A 129 15.14 2.77 -1.53
CA GLY A 129 15.86 2.05 -2.59
C GLY A 129 14.93 1.62 -3.72
N LEU A 130 15.47 1.44 -4.92
CA LEU A 130 14.80 0.71 -5.98
C LEU A 130 14.60 -0.73 -5.49
N GLY A 131 13.35 -1.17 -5.32
CA GLY A 131 12.99 -2.53 -4.89
C GLY A 131 13.34 -3.64 -5.89
N ARG A 132 14.42 -3.49 -6.67
CA ARG A 132 14.97 -4.51 -7.56
C ARG A 132 16.34 -4.95 -7.04
N LEU A 133 16.46 -6.25 -6.80
CA LEU A 133 17.72 -7.00 -6.67
C LEU A 133 18.51 -7.04 -8.00
N ALA A 134 18.50 -5.97 -8.79
CA ALA A 134 19.17 -5.91 -10.08
C ALA A 134 19.51 -4.46 -10.41
N ASN A 135 20.51 -3.90 -9.76
CA ASN A 135 21.84 -3.71 -10.33
C ASN A 135 22.68 -2.90 -9.34
N ARG A 136 23.84 -3.44 -8.96
CA ARG A 136 24.86 -2.70 -8.22
C ARG A 136 25.50 -1.70 -9.19
N ASP A 137 25.77 -0.50 -8.69
CA ASP A 137 26.68 0.52 -9.21
C ASP A 137 26.21 1.23 -10.50
N LYS A 138 26.07 2.55 -10.53
CA LYS A 138 27.08 3.57 -10.20
C LYS A 138 26.43 4.87 -9.66
N GLY A 139 27.19 5.61 -8.85
CA GLY A 139 26.87 6.89 -8.23
C GLY A 139 26.25 7.93 -9.17
N ILE A 140 25.35 8.79 -8.70
CA ILE A 140 25.61 9.94 -7.80
C ILE A 140 26.53 10.96 -8.50
N ILE A 141 25.86 12.03 -9.00
CA ILE A 141 26.33 13.39 -9.32
C ILE A 141 27.39 13.58 -10.42
N SER A 142 26.97 14.22 -11.50
CA SER A 142 27.66 15.38 -12.08
C SER A 142 26.63 16.44 -12.42
#